data_AF-A0A966X049-F1
#
_entry.id   AF-A0A966X049-F1
#
_cell.length_a   1.000
_cell.length_b   1.000
_cell.length_c   1.000
_cell.angle_alpha   90.00
_cell.angle_beta   90.00
_cell.angle_gamma   90.00
#
_symmetry.space_group_name_H-M   'P 1'
#
loop_
_entity.id
_entity.type
_entity.pdbx_description
1 polymer ?
#
loop_
_entity_poly.entity_id
_entity_poly.type
_entity_poly.pdbx_seq_one_letter_code
_entity_poly.pdbx_strand_id
1 'polypeptide(L)'
;MSFFRCLPGADALSVFRQQRLLSHLSTQGIELSSITAQYLHFVWSDQELSASQVATLEALLHYGEPFAGSKANQSAIVIPRFGTVSPWASKATDIARQCGLEVLRIERGVRYQWSAKRNLNASQEQILETALFDRMTEVIVTAENDVQALYQT
;
A
#
# COMPACT_ATOMS: atom_id res chain seq x y z
N MET A 1 21.32 10.61 8.69
CA MET A 1 20.39 10.96 7.60
C MET A 1 19.52 9.75 7.39
N SER A 2 18.20 9.89 7.32
CA SER A 2 17.30 8.76 7.10
C SER A 2 17.06 8.55 5.62
N PHE A 3 17.08 7.31 5.15
CA PHE A 3 16.80 6.93 3.77
C PHE A 3 15.47 6.19 3.70
N PHE A 4 14.65 6.56 2.71
CA PHE A 4 13.34 5.98 2.49
C PHE A 4 13.26 5.42 1.07
N ARG A 5 12.76 4.20 0.94
CA ARG A 5 12.52 3.56 -0.35
C ARG A 5 11.14 2.93 -0.38
N CYS A 6 10.44 3.12 -1.49
CA CYS A 6 9.17 2.46 -1.78
C CYS A 6 9.41 1.39 -2.84
N LEU A 7 8.94 0.17 -2.59
CA LEU A 7 9.03 -0.95 -3.52
C LEU A 7 7.63 -1.51 -3.81
N PRO A 8 7.21 -1.58 -5.09
CA PRO A 8 5.93 -2.19 -5.46
C PRO A 8 5.96 -3.70 -5.21
N GLY A 9 4.83 -4.24 -4.77
CA GLY A 9 4.64 -5.65 -4.49
C GLY A 9 3.62 -6.33 -5.40
N ALA A 10 3.16 -7.49 -4.93
CA ALA A 10 2.12 -8.29 -5.55
C ALA A 10 0.72 -7.67 -5.50
N ASP A 11 -0.22 -8.32 -6.19
CA ASP A 11 -1.64 -8.02 -6.10
C ASP A 11 -2.14 -8.17 -4.66
N ALA A 12 -2.80 -7.12 -4.17
CA ALA A 12 -3.38 -7.07 -2.84
C ALA A 12 -4.88 -7.43 -2.84
N LEU A 13 -5.51 -7.50 -4.02
CA LEU A 13 -6.95 -7.68 -4.15
C LEU A 13 -7.30 -8.69 -5.22
N SER A 14 -7.61 -9.93 -4.83
CA SER A 14 -8.04 -10.98 -5.76
C SER A 14 -9.29 -10.58 -6.56
N VAL A 15 -9.45 -11.15 -7.76
CA VAL A 15 -10.59 -10.88 -8.68
C VAL A 15 -11.94 -10.99 -7.96
N PHE A 16 -12.13 -12.00 -7.10
CA PHE A 16 -13.36 -12.16 -6.32
C PHE A 16 -13.60 -10.99 -5.36
N ARG A 17 -12.54 -10.52 -4.66
CA ARG A 17 -12.65 -9.36 -3.76
C ARG A 17 -12.87 -8.06 -4.54
N GLN A 18 -12.26 -7.90 -5.71
CA GLN A 18 -12.52 -6.77 -6.62
C GLN A 18 -14.01 -6.70 -6.98
N GLN A 19 -14.59 -7.81 -7.46
CA GLN A 19 -16.00 -7.89 -7.83
C GLN A 19 -16.94 -7.61 -6.66
N ARG A 20 -16.61 -8.15 -5.47
CA ARG A 20 -17.38 -7.89 -4.24
C ARG A 20 -17.34 -6.42 -3.85
N LEU A 21 -16.18 -5.78 -3.92
CA LEU A 21 -16.02 -4.36 -3.61
C LEU A 21 -16.78 -3.48 -4.61
N LEU A 22 -16.66 -3.76 -5.91
CA LEU A 22 -17.42 -3.07 -6.96
C LEU A 22 -18.94 -3.18 -6.73
N SER A 23 -19.41 -4.39 -6.41
CA SER A 23 -20.84 -4.63 -6.13
C SER A 23 -21.30 -3.86 -4.91
N HIS A 24 -20.50 -3.86 -3.83
CA HIS A 24 -20.82 -3.12 -2.62
C HIS A 24 -20.89 -1.61 -2.87
N LEU A 25 -19.90 -1.05 -3.56
CA LEU A 25 -19.85 0.37 -3.91
C LEU A 25 -21.03 0.78 -4.81
N SER A 26 -21.41 -0.10 -5.75
CA SER A 26 -22.59 0.12 -6.59
C SER A 26 -23.89 0.23 -5.79
N THR A 27 -24.08 -0.57 -4.73
CA THR A 27 -25.25 -0.44 -3.84
C THR A 27 -25.30 0.90 -3.08
N GLN A 28 -24.18 1.62 -3.00
CA GLN A 28 -24.06 2.93 -2.38
C GLN A 28 -24.06 4.07 -3.41
N GLY A 29 -24.35 3.78 -4.69
CA GLY A 29 -24.42 4.79 -5.75
C GLY A 29 -23.06 5.19 -6.32
N ILE A 30 -22.02 4.37 -6.14
CA ILE A 30 -20.69 4.58 -6.71
C ILE A 30 -20.47 3.60 -7.86
N GLU A 31 -20.39 4.11 -9.08
CA GLU A 31 -20.17 3.30 -10.29
C GLU A 31 -18.71 3.37 -10.75
N LEU A 32 -17.93 2.39 -10.32
CA LEU A 32 -16.56 2.17 -10.80
C LEU A 32 -16.57 1.15 -11.96
N SER A 33 -15.73 1.38 -12.97
CA SER A 33 -15.49 0.41 -14.05
C SER A 33 -14.49 -0.67 -13.66
N SER A 34 -13.53 -0.33 -12.79
CA SER A 34 -12.54 -1.27 -12.26
C SER A 34 -11.95 -0.75 -10.96
N ILE A 35 -11.53 -1.68 -10.11
CA ILE A 35 -10.73 -1.40 -8.92
C ILE A 35 -9.69 -2.51 -8.77
N THR A 36 -8.44 -2.13 -8.59
CA THR A 36 -7.29 -3.02 -8.40
C THR A 36 -6.51 -2.52 -7.20
N ALA A 37 -5.70 -3.38 -6.60
CA ALA A 37 -4.86 -2.96 -5.48
C ALA A 37 -3.49 -3.63 -5.53
N GLN A 38 -2.46 -2.87 -5.22
CA GLN A 38 -1.08 -3.35 -5.18
C GLN A 38 -0.50 -3.15 -3.78
N TYR A 39 0.20 -4.16 -3.26
CA TYR A 39 1.00 -3.93 -2.07
C TYR A 39 2.12 -2.93 -2.36
N LEU A 40 2.37 -2.03 -1.40
CA LEU A 40 3.55 -1.18 -1.39
C LEU A 40 4.36 -1.49 -0.13
N HIS A 41 5.67 -1.58 -0.28
CA HIS A 41 6.59 -1.79 0.83
C HIS A 41 7.41 -0.53 1.04
N PHE A 42 7.35 0.01 2.25
CA PHE A 42 8.05 1.21 2.65
C PHE A 42 9.20 0.82 3.55
N VAL A 43 10.41 1.13 3.12
CA VAL A 43 11.65 0.68 3.76
C VAL A 43 12.37 1.91 4.28
N TRP A 44 12.66 1.90 5.57
CA TRP A 44 13.40 2.93 6.26
C TRP A 44 14.75 2.38 6.76
N SER A 45 15.83 3.09 6.47
CA SER A 45 17.21 2.74 6.89
C SER A 45 18.02 3.99 7.27
N ASP A 46 19.07 3.79 8.06
CA ASP A 46 20.03 4.85 8.42
C ASP A 46 21.04 5.17 7.32
N GLN A 47 21.23 4.24 6.38
CA GLN A 47 22.16 4.36 5.26
C GLN A 47 21.45 4.01 3.96
N GLU A 48 21.96 4.56 2.85
CA GLU A 48 21.48 4.18 1.53
C GLU A 48 21.83 2.71 1.27
N LEU A 49 20.84 1.92 0.87
CA LEU A 49 21.05 0.52 0.54
C LEU A 49 21.82 0.41 -0.78
N SER A 50 22.90 -0.38 -0.75
CA SER A 50 23.66 -0.70 -1.97
C SER A 50 22.82 -1.52 -2.96
N ALA A 51 23.25 -1.57 -4.22
CA ALA A 51 22.52 -2.30 -5.27
C ALA A 51 22.29 -3.79 -4.93
N SER A 52 23.25 -4.45 -4.27
CA SER A 52 23.09 -5.84 -3.83
C SER A 52 22.08 -5.99 -2.69
N GLN A 53 22.07 -5.06 -1.73
CA GLN A 53 21.08 -5.03 -0.65
C GLN A 53 19.67 -4.78 -1.19
N VAL A 54 19.54 -3.90 -2.18
CA VAL A 54 18.27 -3.66 -2.87
C VAL A 54 17.78 -4.91 -3.58
N ALA A 55 18.65 -5.62 -4.31
CA ALA A 55 18.28 -6.87 -4.98
C ALA A 55 17.82 -7.95 -3.99
N THR A 56 18.51 -8.10 -2.84
CA THR A 56 18.06 -9.00 -1.77
C THR A 56 16.70 -8.60 -1.22
N LEU A 57 16.47 -7.29 -1.01
CA LEU A 57 15.21 -6.76 -0.51
C LEU A 57 14.05 -6.98 -1.50
N GLU A 58 14.28 -6.73 -2.79
CA GLU A 58 13.30 -7.02 -3.85
C GLU A 58 12.94 -8.50 -3.90
N ALA A 59 13.94 -9.39 -3.76
CA ALA A 59 13.70 -10.83 -3.71
C ALA A 59 12.90 -11.25 -2.46
N LEU A 60 13.19 -10.68 -1.28
CA LEU A 60 12.43 -10.94 -0.05
C LEU A 60 10.98 -10.45 -0.13
N LEU A 61 10.75 -9.34 -0.83
CA LEU A 61 9.43 -8.71 -0.98
C LEU A 61 8.67 -9.21 -2.22
N HIS A 62 9.26 -10.14 -2.98
CA HIS A 62 8.62 -10.83 -4.09
C HIS A 62 7.83 -12.05 -3.59
N TYR A 63 6.60 -11.80 -3.14
CA TYR A 63 5.69 -12.85 -2.69
C TYR A 63 4.27 -12.57 -3.19
N GLY A 64 3.47 -13.63 -3.38
CA GLY A 64 2.09 -13.52 -3.85
C GLY A 64 1.96 -13.48 -5.38
N GLU A 65 0.76 -13.19 -5.86
CA GLU A 65 0.46 -13.16 -7.29
C GLU A 65 0.94 -11.85 -7.95
N PRO A 66 1.53 -11.91 -9.15
CA PRO A 66 1.96 -10.71 -9.86
C PRO A 66 0.82 -9.70 -10.06
N PHE A 67 1.11 -8.43 -9.79
CA PHE A 67 0.13 -7.37 -10.01
C PHE A 67 -0.07 -7.12 -11.51
N ALA A 68 -1.29 -7.33 -11.99
CA ALA A 68 -1.70 -7.14 -13.38
C ALA A 68 -2.67 -5.94 -13.55
N GLY A 69 -2.44 -4.87 -12.78
CA GLY A 69 -3.29 -3.67 -12.84
C GLY A 69 -3.13 -2.85 -14.13
N SER A 70 -4.19 -2.15 -14.51
CA SER A 70 -4.20 -1.24 -15.67
C SER A 70 -3.87 0.20 -15.28
N LYS A 71 -3.69 1.09 -16.26
CA LYS A 71 -3.59 2.54 -16.04
C LYS A 71 -4.93 3.06 -15.50
N ALA A 72 -5.05 3.09 -14.18
CA ALA A 72 -6.13 3.79 -13.48
C ALA A 72 -5.84 5.29 -13.44
N ASN A 73 -6.90 6.10 -13.43
CA ASN A 73 -6.78 7.56 -13.39
C ASN A 73 -6.81 8.12 -11.96
N GLN A 74 -7.23 7.30 -10.99
CA GLN A 74 -7.33 7.67 -9.59
C GLN A 74 -6.69 6.60 -8.71
N SER A 75 -6.10 7.02 -7.60
CA SER A 75 -5.47 6.13 -6.63
C SER A 75 -5.46 6.72 -5.24
N ALA A 76 -5.48 5.85 -4.23
CA ALA A 76 -5.22 6.17 -2.84
C ALA A 76 -4.30 5.12 -2.23
N ILE A 77 -3.49 5.52 -1.25
CA ILE A 77 -2.61 4.61 -0.54
C ILE A 77 -3.13 4.47 0.88
N VAL A 78 -3.43 3.24 1.28
CA VAL A 78 -3.82 2.87 2.65
C VAL A 78 -2.60 2.35 3.37
N ILE A 79 -2.30 2.90 4.54
CA ILE A 79 -1.20 2.48 5.41
C ILE A 79 -1.70 2.29 6.85
N PRO A 80 -0.96 1.56 7.71
CA PRO A 80 -1.22 1.57 9.14
C PRO A 80 -1.23 2.99 9.69
N ARG A 81 -2.03 3.23 10.72
CA ARG A 81 -2.13 4.54 11.36
C ARG A 81 -0.78 5.02 11.87
N PHE A 82 -0.50 6.31 11.69
CA PHE A 82 0.72 6.94 12.21
C PHE A 82 0.90 6.68 13.71
N GLY A 83 2.14 6.43 14.12
CA GLY A 83 2.49 6.04 15.50
C GLY A 83 2.24 4.57 15.83
N THR A 84 1.78 3.75 14.88
CA THR A 84 1.63 2.30 15.06
C THR A 84 2.67 1.53 14.24
N VAL A 85 2.97 0.30 14.67
CA VAL A 85 3.79 -0.68 13.94
C VAL A 85 2.94 -1.90 13.67
N SER A 86 2.79 -2.29 12.39
CA SER A 86 1.98 -3.46 12.09
C SER A 86 2.70 -4.75 12.54
N PRO A 87 1.97 -5.82 12.89
CA PRO A 87 2.59 -7.13 13.17
C PRO A 87 3.35 -7.69 11.96
N TRP A 88 2.98 -7.28 10.74
CA TRP A 88 3.71 -7.63 9.52
C TRP A 88 5.07 -6.93 9.49
N ALA A 89 5.11 -5.63 9.85
CA ALA A 89 6.34 -4.85 9.85
C ALA A 89 7.40 -5.41 10.79
N SER A 90 7.02 -5.82 12.00
CA SER A 90 7.95 -6.45 12.93
C SER A 90 8.62 -7.68 12.31
N LYS A 91 7.83 -8.61 11.76
CA LYS A 91 8.37 -9.83 11.15
C LYS A 91 9.17 -9.56 9.88
N ALA A 92 8.70 -8.66 9.02
CA ALA A 92 9.39 -8.32 7.78
C ALA A 92 10.76 -7.68 8.07
N THR A 93 10.82 -6.79 9.07
CA THR A 93 12.06 -6.16 9.51
C THR A 93 13.02 -7.21 10.10
N ASP A 94 12.53 -8.12 10.93
CA ASP A 94 13.35 -9.20 11.51
C ASP A 94 13.94 -10.12 10.43
N ILE A 95 13.13 -10.53 9.44
CA ILE A 95 13.58 -11.34 8.30
C ILE A 95 14.66 -10.58 7.49
N ALA A 96 14.44 -9.31 7.19
CA ALA A 96 15.40 -8.51 6.45
C ALA A 96 16.74 -8.39 7.17
N ARG A 97 16.73 -8.16 8.49
CA ARG A 97 17.94 -8.13 9.33
C ARG A 97 18.64 -9.49 9.35
N GLN A 98 17.89 -10.59 9.44
CA GLN A 98 18.47 -11.95 9.38
C GLN A 98 19.15 -12.24 8.02
N CYS A 99 18.71 -11.58 6.96
CA CYS A 99 19.35 -11.61 5.63
C CYS A 99 20.52 -10.62 5.48
N GLY A 100 20.95 -9.95 6.56
CA GLY A 100 22.08 -9.01 6.54
C GLY A 100 21.75 -7.61 6.03
N LEU A 101 20.46 -7.22 6.01
CA LEU A 101 20.03 -5.88 5.63
C LEU A 101 19.93 -4.97 6.87
N GLU A 102 20.66 -3.86 6.84
CA GLU A 102 20.66 -2.82 7.89
C GLU A 102 19.44 -1.88 7.72
N VAL A 103 18.23 -2.44 7.90
CA VAL A 103 16.97 -1.68 7.87
C VAL A 103 16.46 -1.39 9.27
N LEU A 104 15.93 -0.18 9.45
CA LEU A 104 15.30 0.26 10.69
C LEU A 104 13.88 -0.28 10.80
N ARG A 105 13.12 -0.19 9.70
CA ARG A 105 11.74 -0.71 9.62
C ARG A 105 11.32 -0.93 8.17
N ILE A 106 10.59 -2.01 7.95
CA ILE A 106 9.83 -2.24 6.72
C ILE A 106 8.35 -2.22 7.09
N GLU A 107 7.55 -1.39 6.44
CA GLU A 107 6.10 -1.37 6.58
C GLU A 107 5.42 -1.72 5.26
N ARG A 108 4.19 -2.22 5.33
CA ARG A 108 3.37 -2.51 4.15
C ARG A 108 2.13 -1.66 4.12
N GLY A 109 1.84 -1.09 2.96
CA GLY A 109 0.56 -0.47 2.63
C GLY A 109 -0.06 -1.11 1.40
N VAL A 110 -1.22 -0.58 1.02
CA VAL A 110 -1.96 -0.99 -0.16
C VAL A 110 -2.29 0.24 -0.99
N ARG A 111 -1.82 0.28 -2.24
CA ARG A 111 -2.28 1.25 -3.21
C ARG A 111 -3.52 0.71 -3.89
N TYR A 112 -4.65 1.35 -3.66
CA TYR A 112 -5.86 1.13 -4.44
C TYR A 112 -5.84 2.02 -5.69
N GLN A 113 -6.28 1.46 -6.80
CA GLN A 113 -6.33 2.11 -8.10
C GLN A 113 -7.68 1.81 -8.73
N TRP A 114 -8.39 2.85 -9.15
CA TRP A 114 -9.72 2.68 -9.74
C TRP A 114 -9.98 3.62 -10.89
N SER A 115 -10.96 3.24 -11.69
CA SER A 115 -11.50 4.04 -12.79
C SER A 115 -13.00 4.15 -12.62
N ALA A 116 -13.53 5.36 -12.79
CA ALA A 116 -14.96 5.65 -12.79
C ALA A 116 -15.37 6.17 -14.16
N LYS A 117 -16.61 5.88 -14.59
CA LYS A 117 -17.14 6.40 -15.87
C LYS A 117 -17.43 7.91 -15.81
N ARG A 118 -17.65 8.43 -14.61
CA ARG A 118 -17.90 9.83 -14.30
C ARG A 118 -17.06 10.20 -13.09
N ASN A 119 -16.65 11.46 -13.00
CA ASN A 119 -15.97 11.95 -11.81
C ASN A 119 -16.90 11.79 -10.60
N LEU A 120 -16.36 11.28 -9.50
CA LEU A 120 -17.05 11.21 -8.24
C LEU A 120 -17.13 12.61 -7.64
N ASN A 121 -18.24 12.92 -6.96
CA ASN A 121 -18.29 14.11 -6.12
C ASN A 121 -17.69 13.83 -4.74
N ALA A 122 -17.44 14.87 -3.93
CA ALA A 122 -16.81 14.75 -2.62
C ALA A 122 -17.50 13.74 -1.68
N SER A 123 -18.83 13.65 -1.71
CA SER A 123 -19.57 12.68 -0.88
C SER A 123 -19.36 11.24 -1.34
N GLN A 124 -19.27 11.01 -2.65
CA GLN A 124 -18.99 9.70 -3.23
C GLN A 124 -17.54 9.28 -3.01
N GLU A 125 -16.60 10.22 -3.09
CA GLU A 125 -15.19 9.99 -2.75
C GLU A 125 -15.05 9.56 -1.28
N GLN A 126 -15.74 10.24 -0.36
CA GLN A 126 -15.70 9.87 1.07
C GLN A 126 -16.27 8.47 1.34
N ILE A 127 -17.37 8.10 0.67
CA ILE A 127 -17.95 6.75 0.79
C ILE A 127 -16.98 5.71 0.21
N LEU A 128 -16.38 5.98 -0.95
CA LEU A 128 -15.37 5.12 -1.56
C LEU A 128 -14.20 4.90 -0.60
N GLU A 129 -13.59 5.98 -0.11
CA GLU A 129 -12.47 5.94 0.81
C GLU A 129 -12.80 5.12 2.05
N THR A 130 -13.97 5.34 2.68
CA THR A 130 -14.40 4.61 3.87
C THR A 130 -14.53 3.09 3.63
N ALA A 131 -14.75 2.66 2.38
CA ALA A 131 -14.81 1.24 2.03
C ALA A 131 -13.42 0.59 1.80
N LEU A 132 -12.35 1.39 1.66
CA LEU A 132 -11.00 0.89 1.32
C LEU A 132 -10.15 0.53 2.54
N PHE A 133 -10.45 1.07 3.72
CA PHE A 133 -9.62 0.92 4.92
C PHE A 133 -10.44 0.78 6.21
N ASP A 134 -9.79 0.25 7.24
CA ASP A 134 -10.33 0.22 8.60
C ASP A 134 -9.99 1.52 9.34
N ARG A 135 -11.02 2.32 9.67
CA ARG A 135 -10.83 3.64 10.32
C ARG A 135 -10.17 3.59 11.71
N MET A 136 -10.15 2.43 12.37
CA MET A 136 -9.55 2.29 13.69
C MET A 136 -8.05 2.08 13.59
N THR A 137 -7.59 1.39 12.55
CA THR A 137 -6.21 0.87 12.44
C THR A 137 -5.40 1.44 11.27
N GLU A 138 -6.06 2.03 10.27
CA GLU A 138 -5.45 2.48 9.02
C GLU A 138 -5.79 3.94 8.71
N VAL A 139 -5.01 4.53 7.81
CA VAL A 139 -5.22 5.88 7.27
C VAL A 139 -4.96 5.90 5.77
N ILE A 140 -5.59 6.85 5.08
CA ILE A 140 -5.33 7.12 3.66
C ILE A 140 -4.31 8.25 3.56
N VAL A 141 -3.36 8.07 2.65
CA VAL A 141 -2.44 9.11 2.17
C VAL A 141 -2.52 9.23 0.66
N THR A 142 -2.28 10.44 0.15
CA THR A 142 -2.40 10.75 -1.28
C THR A 142 -1.07 10.59 -2.02
N ALA A 143 0.07 10.81 -1.36
CA ALA A 143 1.40 10.64 -1.94
C ALA A 143 2.26 9.63 -1.19
N GLU A 144 3.19 8.98 -1.90
CA GLU A 144 4.17 8.08 -1.28
C GLU A 144 5.07 8.80 -0.26
N ASN A 145 5.36 10.09 -0.49
CA ASN A 145 6.19 10.89 0.41
C ASN A 145 5.53 11.10 1.79
N ASP A 146 4.20 11.13 1.85
CA ASP A 146 3.48 11.32 3.11
C ASP A 146 3.64 10.11 4.05
N VAL A 147 3.99 8.94 3.49
CA VAL A 147 4.23 7.71 4.25
C VAL A 147 5.46 7.84 5.16
N GLN A 148 6.37 8.77 4.88
CA GLN A 148 7.54 9.03 5.74
C GLN A 148 7.13 9.41 7.17
N ALA A 149 5.93 9.96 7.37
CA ALA A 149 5.39 10.27 8.69
C ALA A 149 5.17 9.01 9.56
N LEU A 150 5.20 7.79 9.01
CA LEU A 150 5.24 6.55 9.80
C LEU A 150 6.50 6.40 10.66
N TYR A 151 7.57 7.11 10.29
CA TYR A 151 8.93 6.91 10.80
C TYR A 151 9.49 8.14 11.53
N GLN A 152 8.73 9.23 11.57
CA GLN A 152 9.07 10.41 12.36
C GLN A 152 8.74 10.11 13.83
N THR A 153 9.77 10.06 14.67
CA THR A 153 9.68 10.16 16.13
C THR A 153 10.31 11.48 16.55
#